data_AF-A0A371PHL3-F1
#
_entry.id   AF-A0A371PHL3-F1
#
_cell.length_a   1.000
_cell.length_b   1.000
_cell.length_c   1.000
_cell.angle_alpha   90.00
_cell.angle_beta   90.00
_cell.angle_gamma   90.00
#
_symmetry.space_group_name_H-M   'P 1'
#
loop_
_entity.id
_entity.type
_entity.pdbx_description
1 polymer ?
#
loop_
_entity_poly.entity_id
_entity_poly.type
_entity_poly.pdbx_seq_one_letter_code
_entity_poly.pdbx_strand_id
1 'polypeptide(L)'
;MSDWMMFTVMTGLSVLTVAFQMYMSISLYRLEESALWALIGLLLPFGLNVLIYQAFKLEPTVRHNLGELPANRRKLWRRVHLLLLLQYMILFGVIGWFLSPG
;
A
#
# COMPACT_ATOMS: atom_id res chain seq x y z
N MET A 1 25.53 -13.44 -8.51
CA MET A 1 25.21 -12.05 -8.07
C MET A 1 26.21 -11.69 -6.98
N SER A 2 26.87 -10.53 -7.05
CA SER A 2 27.81 -10.14 -5.98
C SER A 2 27.06 -9.77 -4.71
N ASP A 3 27.65 -10.03 -3.54
CA ASP A 3 27.04 -9.73 -2.23
C ASP A 3 26.67 -8.25 -2.10
N TRP A 4 27.50 -7.37 -2.68
CA TRP A 4 27.25 -5.93 -2.76
C TRP A 4 26.00 -5.56 -3.57
N MET A 5 25.74 -6.27 -4.68
CA MET A 5 24.55 -6.05 -5.49
C MET A 5 23.29 -6.50 -4.72
N MET A 6 23.36 -7.62 -4.01
CA MET A 6 22.27 -8.12 -3.17
C MET A 6 21.96 -7.17 -2.00
N PHE A 7 22.99 -6.70 -1.31
CA PHE A 7 22.85 -5.72 -0.22
C PHE A 7 22.20 -4.42 -0.70
N THR A 8 22.62 -3.91 -1.86
CA THR A 8 22.08 -2.67 -2.45
C THR A 8 20.60 -2.82 -2.82
N VAL A 9 20.23 -3.93 -3.45
CA VAL A 9 18.84 -4.23 -3.83
C VAL A 9 17.95 -4.38 -2.60
N MET A 10 18.38 -5.14 -1.59
CA MET A 10 17.60 -5.34 -0.36
C MET A 10 17.42 -4.04 0.43
N THR A 11 18.46 -3.22 0.51
CA THR A 11 18.38 -1.92 1.19
C THR A 11 17.44 -0.98 0.43
N GLY A 12 17.53 -0.92 -0.90
CA GLY A 12 16.63 -0.13 -1.74
C GLY A 12 15.16 -0.53 -1.59
N LEU A 13 14.89 -1.84 -1.57
CA LEU A 13 13.53 -2.37 -1.34
C LEU A 13 13.00 -2.06 0.05
N SER A 14 13.85 -2.14 1.08
CA SER A 14 13.47 -1.83 2.44
C SER A 14 13.06 -0.36 2.57
N VAL A 15 13.88 0.55 2.04
CA VAL A 15 13.59 2.00 2.02
C VAL A 15 12.31 2.28 1.24
N LEU A 16 12.16 1.68 0.06
CA LEU A 16 10.97 1.86 -0.78
C LEU A 16 9.71 1.37 -0.05
N THR A 17 9.76 0.18 0.55
CA THR A 17 8.64 -0.41 1.30
C THR A 17 8.24 0.47 2.48
N VAL A 18 9.20 0.99 3.24
CA VAL A 18 8.93 1.91 4.36
C VAL A 18 8.31 3.22 3.86
N ALA A 19 8.81 3.79 2.77
CA ALA A 19 8.25 5.01 2.18
C ALA A 19 6.80 4.81 1.70
N PHE A 20 6.52 3.69 1.01
CA PHE A 20 5.16 3.32 0.62
C PHE A 20 4.27 3.16 1.87
N GLN A 21 4.74 2.46 2.89
CA GLN A 21 3.98 2.23 4.12
C GLN A 21 3.61 3.53 4.83
N MET A 22 4.57 4.46 4.97
CA MET A 22 4.33 5.78 5.56
C MET A 22 3.30 6.56 4.74
N TYR A 23 3.42 6.57 3.41
CA TYR A 23 2.48 7.30 2.55
C TYR A 23 1.05 6.74 2.67
N MET A 24 0.91 5.43 2.74
CA MET A 24 -0.38 4.75 2.88
C MET A 24 -1.01 5.03 4.25
N SER A 25 -0.22 4.99 5.32
CA SER A 25 -0.67 5.37 6.68
C SER A 25 -1.14 6.83 6.74
N ILE A 26 -0.39 7.77 6.18
CA ILE A 26 -0.77 9.19 6.12
C ILE A 26 -2.04 9.39 5.28
N SER A 27 -2.20 8.64 4.20
CA SER A 27 -3.38 8.73 3.34
C SER A 27 -4.63 8.19 4.03
N LEU A 28 -4.51 7.11 4.80
CA LEU A 28 -5.60 6.56 5.64
C LEU A 28 -5.95 7.53 6.77
N TYR A 29 -4.96 8.14 7.42
CA TYR A 29 -5.19 9.21 8.40
C TYR A 29 -6.01 10.36 7.80
N ARG A 30 -5.68 10.80 6.58
CA ARG A 30 -6.44 11.86 5.89
C ARG A 30 -7.85 11.44 5.47
N LEU A 31 -8.09 10.15 5.24
CA LEU A 31 -9.41 9.64 4.86
C LEU A 31 -10.37 9.57 6.04
N GLU A 32 -9.87 9.19 7.23
CA GLU A 32 -10.71 8.99 8.42
C GLU A 32 -10.56 10.06 9.50
N GLU A 33 -9.55 10.94 9.39
CA GLU A 33 -9.14 11.88 10.44
C GLU A 33 -8.91 11.18 11.79
N SER A 34 -8.50 9.92 11.74
CA SER A 34 -8.38 9.06 12.92
C SER A 34 -6.96 8.56 13.11
N ALA A 35 -6.38 8.89 14.27
CA ALA A 35 -5.05 8.43 14.67
C ALA A 35 -4.96 6.89 14.81
N LEU A 36 -6.07 6.22 15.14
CA LEU A 36 -6.12 4.75 15.20
C LEU A 36 -5.88 4.13 13.82
N TRP A 37 -6.47 4.70 12.77
CA TRP A 37 -6.25 4.24 11.41
C TRP A 37 -4.85 4.57 10.88
N ALA A 38 -4.24 5.66 11.35
CA ALA A 38 -2.83 5.93 11.08
C ALA A 38 -1.93 4.84 11.70
N LEU A 39 -2.21 4.46 12.95
CA LEU A 39 -1.44 3.46 13.68
C LEU A 39 -1.59 2.06 13.07
N ILE A 40 -2.83 1.64 12.76
CA ILE A 40 -3.11 0.40 12.02
C ILE A 40 -2.44 0.46 10.64
N GLY A 41 -2.50 1.63 10.00
CA GLY A 41 -1.83 1.93 8.75
C GLY A 41 -0.32 1.74 8.79
N LEU A 42 0.31 1.93 9.95
CA LEU A 42 1.75 1.77 10.14
C LEU A 42 2.13 0.35 10.57
N LEU A 43 1.28 -0.29 11.39
CA LEU A 43 1.47 -1.65 11.91
C LEU A 43 1.22 -2.75 10.87
N LEU A 44 0.38 -2.50 9.87
CA LEU A 44 0.00 -3.51 8.88
C LEU A 44 0.68 -3.29 7.53
N PRO A 45 1.83 -3.95 7.28
CA PRO A 45 2.62 -3.76 6.07
C PRO A 45 1.93 -4.32 4.82
N PHE A 46 2.53 -4.03 3.66
CA PHE A 46 2.11 -4.58 2.36
C PHE A 46 0.68 -4.24 1.97
N GLY A 47 0.17 -3.09 2.42
CA GLY A 47 -1.18 -2.65 2.05
C GLY A 47 -2.33 -3.41 2.70
N LEU A 48 -2.06 -4.29 3.67
CA LEU A 48 -3.13 -4.94 4.44
C LEU A 48 -4.05 -3.92 5.10
N ASN A 49 -3.49 -2.80 5.56
CA ASN A 49 -4.22 -1.65 6.08
C ASN A 49 -5.31 -1.15 5.11
N VAL A 50 -4.99 -1.06 3.82
CA VAL A 50 -5.90 -0.60 2.78
C VAL A 50 -6.95 -1.64 2.46
N LEU A 51 -6.61 -2.92 2.44
CA LEU A 51 -7.57 -4.01 2.26
C LEU A 51 -8.58 -4.09 3.41
N ILE A 52 -8.10 -3.97 4.65
CA ILE A 52 -8.96 -3.91 5.84
C ILE A 52 -9.85 -2.68 5.78
N TYR A 53 -9.31 -1.52 5.42
CA TYR A 53 -10.12 -0.32 5.26
C TYR A 53 -11.20 -0.51 4.17
N GLN A 54 -10.87 -1.18 3.08
CA GLN A 54 -11.85 -1.54 2.04
C GLN A 54 -12.97 -2.42 2.59
N ALA A 55 -12.63 -3.51 3.29
CA ALA A 55 -13.58 -4.48 3.81
C ALA A 55 -14.47 -3.91 4.93
N PHE A 56 -13.89 -3.17 5.89
CA PHE A 56 -14.63 -2.70 7.08
C PHE A 56 -15.36 -1.39 6.89
N LYS A 57 -14.84 -0.48 6.05
CA LYS A 57 -15.41 0.86 5.89
C LYS A 57 -16.02 1.05 4.51
N LEU A 58 -15.33 0.66 3.46
CA LEU A 58 -15.70 1.02 2.11
C LEU A 58 -16.84 0.15 1.56
N GLU A 59 -16.76 -1.18 1.71
CA GLU A 59 -17.82 -2.11 1.32
C GLU A 59 -19.16 -1.88 2.03
N PRO A 60 -19.24 -1.77 3.36
CA PRO A 60 -20.52 -1.58 4.04
C PRO A 60 -21.11 -0.19 3.82
N THR A 61 -20.29 0.86 3.67
CA THR A 61 -20.80 2.22 3.45
C THR A 61 -21.33 2.43 2.04
N VAL A 62 -20.82 1.67 1.06
CA VAL A 62 -20.99 1.99 -0.36
C VAL A 62 -21.74 0.88 -1.12
N ARG A 63 -22.00 -0.28 -0.50
CA ARG A 63 -22.77 -1.40 -1.09
C ARG A 63 -22.38 -1.72 -2.55
N HIS A 64 -21.09 -1.60 -2.88
CA HIS A 64 -20.46 -1.76 -4.21
C HIS A 64 -20.46 -0.56 -5.17
N ASN A 65 -21.13 0.56 -4.86
CA ASN A 65 -21.18 1.72 -5.76
C ASN A 65 -20.22 2.87 -5.37
N LEU A 66 -18.92 2.69 -5.65
CA LEU A 66 -17.86 3.69 -5.39
C LEU A 66 -18.18 5.12 -5.89
N GLY A 67 -19.17 5.27 -6.77
CA GLY A 67 -19.72 6.53 -7.26
C GLY A 67 -20.34 7.42 -6.17
N GLU A 68 -20.82 6.84 -5.08
CA GLU A 68 -21.50 7.57 -3.98
C GLU A 68 -20.52 8.26 -3.03
N LEU A 69 -19.22 7.90 -3.09
CA LEU A 69 -18.20 8.58 -2.30
C LEU A 69 -17.96 10.01 -2.82
N PRO A 70 -17.73 11.00 -1.93
CA PRO A 70 -17.31 12.34 -2.32
C PRO A 70 -16.12 12.29 -3.27
N ALA A 71 -16.13 13.12 -4.32
CA ALA A 71 -15.10 13.10 -5.37
C ALA A 71 -13.67 13.18 -4.82
N ASN A 72 -13.47 13.93 -3.73
CA ASN A 72 -12.20 14.05 -3.04
C ASN A 72 -11.72 12.71 -2.43
N ARG A 73 -12.60 12.01 -1.68
CA ARG A 73 -12.30 10.69 -1.11
C ARG A 73 -12.06 9.65 -2.20
N ARG A 74 -12.83 9.71 -3.30
CA ARG A 74 -12.70 8.82 -4.45
C ARG A 74 -11.36 8.97 -5.19
N LYS A 75 -10.86 10.21 -5.32
CA LYS A 75 -9.57 10.51 -5.95
C LYS A 75 -8.41 10.04 -5.07
N LEU A 76 -8.50 10.30 -3.77
CA LEU A 76 -7.50 9.84 -2.80
C LEU A 76 -7.46 8.32 -2.73
N TRP A 77 -8.62 7.66 -2.68
CA TRP A 77 -8.74 6.21 -2.71
C TRP A 77 -8.11 5.58 -3.95
N ARG A 78 -8.41 6.10 -5.15
CA ARG A 78 -7.78 5.63 -6.40
C ARG A 78 -6.26 5.74 -6.36
N ARG A 79 -5.73 6.82 -5.77
CA ARG A 79 -4.28 7.01 -5.65
C ARG A 79 -3.64 5.98 -4.72
N VAL A 80 -4.25 5.75 -3.57
CA VAL A 80 -3.85 4.74 -2.58
C VAL A 80 -3.87 3.35 -3.20
N HIS A 81 -4.93 3.02 -3.94
CA HIS A 81 -5.07 1.73 -4.61
C HIS A 81 -4.04 1.52 -5.74
N LEU A 82 -3.76 2.56 -6.53
CA LEU A 82 -2.70 2.52 -7.55
C LEU A 82 -1.30 2.34 -6.94
N LEU A 83 -1.03 3.00 -5.81
CA LEU A 83 0.24 2.85 -5.09
C LEU A 83 0.40 1.44 -4.52
N LEU A 84 -0.68 0.85 -4.00
CA LEU A 84 -0.69 -0.54 -3.56
C LEU A 84 -0.36 -1.49 -4.72
N LEU A 85 -1.03 -1.30 -5.86
CA LEU A 85 -0.78 -2.11 -7.05
C LEU A 85 0.67 -1.99 -7.51
N LEU A 86 1.21 -0.76 -7.56
CA LEU A 86 2.59 -0.51 -7.93
C LEU A 86 3.57 -1.20 -6.98
N GLN A 87 3.31 -1.16 -5.67
CA GLN A 87 4.12 -1.85 -4.66
C GLN A 87 4.13 -3.37 -4.93
N TYR A 88 2.98 -3.97 -5.20
CA TYR A 88 2.91 -5.40 -5.54
C TYR A 88 3.61 -5.73 -6.86
N MET A 89 3.52 -4.89 -7.88
CA MET A 89 4.22 -5.09 -9.15
C MET A 89 5.74 -5.07 -8.96
N ILE A 90 6.26 -4.13 -8.16
CA ILE A 90 7.68 -4.07 -7.82
C ILE A 90 8.10 -5.32 -7.04
N LEU A 91 7.30 -5.71 -6.04
CA LEU A 91 7.58 -6.90 -5.24
C LEU A 91 7.60 -8.17 -6.11
N PHE A 92 6.63 -8.31 -7.01
CA PHE A 92 6.53 -9.42 -7.96
C PHE A 92 7.71 -9.44 -8.93
N GLY A 93 8.11 -8.30 -9.48
CA GLY A 93 9.25 -8.20 -10.38
C GLY A 93 10.56 -8.61 -9.69
N VAL A 94 10.79 -8.14 -8.46
CA VAL A 94 11.99 -8.51 -7.70
C VAL A 94 11.98 -9.97 -7.28
N ILE A 95 10.89 -10.46 -6.70
CA ILE A 95 10.79 -11.86 -6.24
C ILE A 95 10.88 -12.80 -7.45
N GLY A 96 10.18 -12.47 -8.54
CA GLY A 96 10.23 -13.21 -9.80
C GLY A 96 11.64 -13.25 -10.37
N TRP A 97 12.38 -12.14 -10.33
CA TRP A 97 13.79 -12.13 -10.74
C TRP A 97 14.68 -12.97 -9.81
N PHE A 98 14.45 -12.93 -8.49
CA PHE A 98 15.22 -13.70 -7.52
C PHE A 98 14.95 -15.21 -7.59
N LEU A 99 13.71 -15.61 -7.88
CA LEU A 99 13.28 -17.00 -8.00
C LEU A 99 13.39 -17.55 -9.42
N SER A 100 13.64 -16.70 -10.42
CA SER A 100 13.85 -17.16 -11.80
C SER A 100 15.07 -18.07 -11.82
N PRO A 101 14.96 -19.29 -12.36
CA PRO A 101 16.14 -20.07 -12.69
C PRO A 101 16.91 -19.27 -13.75
N GLY A 102 18.15 -18.92 -13.43
CA GLY A 102 19.09 -18.26 -14.35
C GLY A 102 19.72 -19.25 -15.30
#